data_AF-L2FYU9-F1
#
_entry.id   AF-L2FYU9-F1
#
_cell.length_a   1.000
_cell.length_b   1.000
_cell.length_c   1.000
_cell.angle_alpha   90.00
_cell.angle_beta   90.00
_cell.angle_gamma   90.00
#
_symmetry.space_group_name_H-M   'P 1'
#
loop_
_entity.id
_entity.type
_entity.pdbx_description
1 polymer ?
#
loop_
_entity_poly.entity_id
_entity_poly.type
_entity_poly.pdbx_seq_one_letter_code
_entity_poly.pdbx_strand_id
1 'polypeptide(L)'
;MESINDIPYPEFRTRTLCKRRDALPGVGAGVLAEDIPSNTSDTACGVPGGNDMISLYRFWSHFLARHFDLEMFEEFRACAMADATGDTVSTTGLKNLIAYYETILLGNEKSNWPLDDVESRYEEARKLVAGIGKP
;
A
#
# COMPACT_ATOMS: atom_id res chain seq x y z
N MET A 1 4.17 -5.01 -26.58
CA MET A 1 3.56 -5.31 -25.27
C MET A 1 4.70 -5.66 -24.33
N GLU A 2 5.20 -4.69 -23.57
CA GLU A 2 6.22 -4.98 -22.55
C GLU A 2 5.58 -5.80 -21.45
N SER A 3 6.09 -7.02 -21.29
CA SER A 3 5.66 -7.95 -20.24
C SER A 3 6.03 -7.32 -18.89
N ILE A 4 5.05 -7.08 -18.03
CA ILE A 4 5.22 -6.47 -16.69
C ILE A 4 6.18 -7.31 -15.82
N ASN A 5 6.43 -8.57 -16.19
CA ASN A 5 7.28 -9.52 -15.47
C ASN A 5 8.80 -9.27 -15.63
N ASP A 6 9.25 -8.39 -16.53
CA ASP A 6 10.67 -8.11 -16.77
C ASP A 6 11.13 -6.74 -16.25
N ILE A 7 10.26 -5.99 -15.56
CA ILE A 7 10.62 -4.66 -15.04
C ILE A 7 11.40 -4.85 -13.73
N PRO A 8 12.66 -4.36 -13.63
CA PRO A 8 13.42 -4.45 -12.39
C PRO A 8 12.72 -3.69 -11.27
N TYR A 9 12.80 -4.21 -10.04
CA TYR A 9 12.11 -3.66 -8.87
C TYR A 9 12.19 -2.12 -8.72
N PRO A 10 13.35 -1.46 -8.91
CA PRO A 10 13.44 0.01 -8.82
C PRO A 10 12.52 0.76 -9.79
N GLU A 11 12.40 0.27 -11.02
CA GLU A 11 11.55 0.86 -12.07
C GLU A 11 10.07 0.60 -11.76
N PHE A 12 9.73 -0.64 -11.35
CA PHE A 12 8.37 -1.00 -10.98
C PHE A 12 7.88 -0.18 -9.78
N ARG A 13 8.71 -0.04 -8.73
CA ARG A 13 8.45 0.79 -7.55
C ARG A 13 8.23 2.24 -7.95
N THR A 14 9.15 2.85 -8.70
CA THR A 14 9.09 4.26 -9.07
C THR A 14 7.83 4.56 -9.89
N ARG A 15 7.54 3.72 -10.90
CA ARG A 15 6.34 3.87 -11.73
C ARG A 15 5.06 3.76 -10.91
N THR A 16 5.00 2.78 -10.02
CA THR A 16 3.82 2.50 -9.17
C THR A 16 3.55 3.64 -8.19
N LEU A 17 4.59 4.16 -7.54
CA LEU A 17 4.48 5.29 -6.60
C LEU A 17 4.15 6.62 -7.29
N CYS A 18 4.72 6.89 -8.48
CA CYS A 18 4.35 8.08 -9.26
C CYS A 18 2.86 8.08 -9.62
N LYS A 19 2.36 6.95 -10.16
CA LYS A 19 0.94 6.77 -10.46
C LYS A 19 0.05 7.02 -9.24
N ARG A 20 0.45 6.51 -8.07
CA ARG A 20 -0.28 6.73 -6.81
C ARG A 20 -0.36 8.21 -6.45
N ARG A 21 0.75 8.94 -6.57
CA ARG A 21 0.81 10.37 -6.24
C ARG A 21 -0.07 11.21 -7.17
N ASP A 22 -0.10 10.88 -8.46
CA ASP A 22 -0.89 11.60 -9.46
C ASP A 22 -2.41 11.30 -9.35
N ALA A 23 -2.78 10.18 -8.72
CA ALA A 23 -4.17 9.77 -8.51
C ALA A 23 -4.85 10.42 -7.29
N LEU A 24 -4.13 11.20 -6.47
CA LEU A 24 -4.71 11.99 -5.38
C LEU A 24 -5.10 13.38 -5.89
N PRO A 25 -6.40 13.71 -6.04
CA PRO A 25 -6.82 15.03 -6.46
C PRO A 25 -6.62 16.03 -5.31
N GLY A 26 -5.54 16.81 -5.37
CA GLY A 26 -5.57 18.22 -5.01
C GLY A 26 -5.37 18.62 -3.55
N VAL A 27 -4.11 18.91 -3.20
CA VAL A 27 -3.81 20.23 -2.63
C VAL A 27 -3.47 21.16 -3.79
N GLY A 28 -4.40 22.06 -4.11
CA GLY A 28 -4.12 23.31 -4.85
C GLY A 28 -4.36 23.30 -6.36
N ALA A 29 -5.57 23.65 -6.77
CA ALA A 29 -5.86 24.74 -7.72
C ALA A 29 -7.36 24.72 -8.05
N GLY A 30 -8.09 25.73 -7.60
CA GLY A 30 -9.49 25.89 -7.95
C GLY A 30 -9.65 26.12 -9.45
N VAL A 31 -10.45 25.28 -10.11
CA VAL A 31 -11.14 25.63 -11.35
C VAL A 31 -12.54 25.02 -11.27
N LEU A 32 -13.53 25.91 -11.36
CA LEU A 32 -14.94 25.65 -11.51
C LEU A 32 -15.19 25.00 -12.88
N ALA A 33 -15.87 23.86 -12.91
CA ALA A 33 -16.65 23.45 -14.07
C ALA A 33 -17.75 22.49 -13.61
N GLU A 34 -18.95 23.03 -13.48
CA GLU A 34 -20.21 22.30 -13.53
C GLU A 34 -20.40 21.74 -14.95
N ASP A 35 -20.63 20.43 -15.09
CA ASP A 35 -21.69 19.80 -15.90
C ASP A 35 -21.46 18.27 -15.99
N ILE A 36 -22.54 17.50 -15.78
CA ILE A 36 -22.55 16.02 -15.64
C ILE A 36 -22.81 15.38 -17.03
N PRO A 37 -22.41 14.11 -17.28
CA PRO A 37 -23.46 13.09 -17.28
C PRO A 37 -23.07 11.80 -16.56
N SER A 38 -24.01 11.35 -15.72
CA SER A 38 -24.12 9.98 -15.24
C SER A 38 -24.08 8.99 -16.39
N ASN A 39 -23.55 7.81 -16.08
CA ASN A 39 -23.62 6.55 -16.83
C ASN A 39 -22.39 6.19 -17.69
N THR A 40 -21.42 5.55 -17.04
CA THR A 40 -20.76 4.37 -17.62
C THR A 40 -20.72 3.28 -16.57
N SER A 41 -21.82 2.56 -16.52
CA SER A 41 -21.92 1.21 -15.97
C SER A 41 -21.05 0.28 -16.82
N ASP A 42 -19.72 0.34 -16.67
CA ASP A 42 -18.81 -0.74 -17.09
C ASP A 42 -17.41 -0.51 -16.51
N THR A 43 -17.24 -0.59 -15.19
CA THR A 43 -15.92 -0.83 -14.60
C THR A 43 -15.57 -2.32 -14.68
N ALA A 44 -15.75 -2.93 -15.85
CA ALA A 44 -15.03 -4.13 -16.26
C ALA A 44 -13.76 -3.72 -17.02
N CYS A 45 -13.03 -2.71 -16.52
CA CYS A 45 -11.69 -2.47 -17.01
C CYS A 45 -10.77 -3.38 -16.20
N GLY A 46 -10.53 -4.58 -16.74
CA GLY A 46 -9.31 -5.35 -16.47
C GLY A 46 -8.10 -4.55 -16.93
N VAL A 47 -7.81 -3.42 -16.26
CA VAL A 47 -6.59 -2.66 -16.45
C VAL A 47 -5.46 -3.48 -15.82
N PRO A 48 -4.41 -3.84 -16.57
CA PRO A 48 -3.19 -4.42 -16.00
C PRO A 48 -2.37 -3.37 -15.23
N GLY A 49 -3.02 -2.60 -14.35
CA GLY A 49 -2.43 -1.43 -13.69
C GLY A 49 -3.19 -0.90 -12.46
N GLY A 50 -4.45 -1.30 -12.24
CA GLY A 50 -5.17 -1.02 -10.98
C GLY A 50 -4.64 -1.82 -9.78
N ASN A 51 -3.73 -2.76 -10.06
CA ASN A 51 -3.26 -3.76 -9.10
C ASN A 51 -1.78 -3.56 -8.76
N ASP A 52 -1.11 -2.56 -9.35
CA ASP A 52 0.35 -2.36 -9.20
C ASP A 52 0.72 -2.09 -7.73
N MET A 53 -0.03 -1.19 -7.07
CA MET A 53 0.14 -0.92 -5.63
C MET A 53 -0.12 -2.17 -4.78
N ILE A 54 -1.12 -2.98 -5.13
CA ILE A 54 -1.44 -4.23 -4.41
C ILE A 54 -0.29 -5.23 -4.55
N SER A 55 0.26 -5.37 -5.75
CA SER A 55 1.42 -6.20 -6.03
C SER A 55 2.68 -5.72 -5.29
N LEU A 56 2.89 -4.40 -5.22
CA LEU A 56 4.00 -3.80 -4.47
C LEU A 56 3.89 -4.10 -2.97
N TYR A 57 2.69 -3.95 -2.39
CA TYR A 57 2.44 -4.31 -0.99
C TYR A 57 2.67 -5.80 -0.70
N ARG A 58 2.20 -6.68 -1.58
CA ARG A 58 2.46 -8.12 -1.46
C ARG A 58 3.94 -8.43 -1.54
N PHE A 59 4.65 -7.83 -2.50
CA PHE A 59 6.09 -7.98 -2.66
C PHE A 59 6.82 -7.56 -1.38
N TRP A 60 6.54 -6.36 -0.85
CA TRP A 60 7.16 -5.88 0.39
C TRP A 60 6.89 -6.81 1.56
N SER A 61 5.64 -7.24 1.75
CA SER A 61 5.29 -8.14 2.86
C SER A 61 6.06 -9.46 2.84
N HIS A 62 6.33 -10.00 1.66
CA HIS A 62 7.04 -11.27 1.50
C HIS A 62 8.56 -11.08 1.50
N PHE A 63 9.07 -10.05 0.81
CA PHE A 63 10.50 -9.79 0.70
C PHE A 63 11.11 -9.36 2.03
N LEU A 64 10.47 -8.40 2.71
CA LEU A 64 10.96 -7.87 3.99
C LEU A 64 10.97 -8.93 5.10
N ALA A 65 10.07 -9.92 5.04
CA ALA A 65 10.05 -11.02 6.00
C ALA A 65 11.30 -11.92 5.92
N ARG A 66 12.00 -11.92 4.78
CA ARG A 66 13.18 -12.76 4.52
C ARG A 66 14.48 -11.95 4.43
N HIS A 67 14.39 -10.74 3.92
CA HIS A 67 15.49 -9.81 3.72
C HIS A 67 15.08 -8.44 4.25
N PHE A 68 15.34 -8.20 5.53
CA PHE A 68 14.98 -6.91 6.11
C PHE A 68 15.76 -5.79 5.44
N ASP A 69 15.01 -4.80 4.99
CA ASP A 69 15.53 -3.52 4.55
C ASP A 69 14.71 -2.42 5.25
N LEU A 70 15.39 -1.59 6.04
CA LEU A 70 14.74 -0.57 6.85
C LEU A 70 14.08 0.50 5.97
N GLU A 71 14.77 0.93 4.91
CA GLU A 71 14.30 1.98 4.00
C GLU A 71 13.02 1.53 3.28
N MET A 72 13.02 0.31 2.75
CA MET A 72 11.87 -0.29 2.10
C MET A 72 10.70 -0.52 3.07
N PHE A 73 10.98 -0.92 4.31
CA PHE A 73 9.95 -1.08 5.33
C PHE A 73 9.29 0.24 5.73
N GLU A 74 10.07 1.30 5.94
CA GLU A 74 9.55 2.62 6.28
C GLU A 74 8.64 3.16 5.17
N GLU A 75 9.06 2.99 3.91
CA GLU A 75 8.25 3.37 2.77
C GLU A 75 6.97 2.54 2.66
N PHE A 76 7.05 1.22 2.85
CA PHE A 76 5.89 0.35 2.88
C PHE A 76 4.87 0.82 3.94
N ARG A 77 5.34 1.06 5.16
CA ARG A 77 4.48 1.52 6.26
C ARG A 77 3.87 2.89 5.95
N ALA A 78 4.66 3.85 5.48
CA ALA A 78 4.16 5.19 5.15
C ALA A 78 3.08 5.12 4.05
N CYS A 79 3.33 4.34 3.00
CA CYS A 79 2.37 4.10 1.93
C CYS A 79 1.07 3.46 2.44
N ALA A 80 1.18 2.40 3.24
CA ALA A 80 0.02 1.68 3.78
C ALA A 80 -0.82 2.52 4.73
N MET A 81 -0.17 3.33 5.58
CA MET A 81 -0.85 4.25 6.51
C MET A 81 -1.55 5.38 5.75
N ALA A 82 -0.87 6.02 4.79
CA ALA A 82 -1.45 7.11 4.02
C ALA A 82 -2.65 6.65 3.15
N ASP A 83 -2.64 5.40 2.66
CA ASP A 83 -3.80 4.81 1.96
C ASP A 83 -4.98 4.55 2.89
N ALA A 84 -4.71 4.26 4.16
CA ALA A 84 -5.73 4.02 5.17
C ALA A 84 -6.37 5.31 5.72
N THR A 85 -5.67 6.45 5.63
CA THR A 85 -6.12 7.75 6.13
C THR A 85 -6.57 8.73 5.04
N GLY A 86 -6.38 8.38 3.77
CA GLY A 86 -6.75 9.25 2.64
C GLY A 86 -8.26 9.26 2.34
N ASP A 87 -8.66 10.09 1.37
CA ASP A 87 -10.07 10.26 0.96
C ASP A 87 -10.70 8.95 0.43
N THR A 88 -9.90 8.12 -0.24
CA THR A 88 -10.29 6.77 -0.68
C THR A 88 -9.69 5.74 0.26
N VAL A 89 -10.33 5.52 1.41
CA VAL A 89 -9.83 4.60 2.43
C VAL A 89 -9.59 3.20 1.86
N SER A 90 -8.31 2.85 1.67
CA SER A 90 -7.88 1.56 1.15
C SER A 90 -7.14 0.79 2.23
N THR A 91 -7.79 -0.26 2.74
CA THR A 91 -7.20 -1.11 3.77
C THR A 91 -6.21 -2.14 3.22
N THR A 92 -5.99 -2.19 1.90
CA THR A 92 -5.17 -3.23 1.27
C THR A 92 -3.71 -3.16 1.73
N GLY A 93 -3.09 -1.98 1.71
CA GLY A 93 -1.72 -1.81 2.19
C GLY A 93 -1.59 -2.21 3.67
N LEU A 94 -2.55 -1.76 4.48
CA LEU A 94 -2.55 -2.01 5.92
C LEU A 94 -2.75 -3.51 6.26
N LYS A 95 -3.58 -4.23 5.50
CA LYS A 95 -3.74 -5.69 5.62
C LYS A 95 -2.45 -6.45 5.30
N ASN A 96 -1.73 -6.04 4.25
CA ASN A 96 -0.43 -6.65 3.93
C ASN A 96 0.62 -6.33 5.01
N LEU A 97 0.57 -5.12 5.59
CA LEU A 97 1.47 -4.73 6.68
C LEU A 97 1.22 -5.56 7.95
N ILE A 98 -0.05 -5.82 8.28
CA ILE A 98 -0.44 -6.71 9.37
C ILE A 98 0.06 -8.14 9.11
N ALA A 99 -0.18 -8.69 7.91
CA ALA A 99 0.27 -10.03 7.55
C ALA A 99 1.81 -10.18 7.63
N TYR A 100 2.54 -9.13 7.25
CA TYR A 100 3.98 -9.05 7.41
C TYR A 100 4.41 -9.12 8.89
N TYR A 101 3.80 -8.32 9.76
CA TYR A 101 4.10 -8.37 11.19
C TYR A 101 3.73 -9.73 11.79
N GLU A 102 2.59 -10.33 11.43
CA GLU A 102 2.22 -11.67 11.87
C GLU A 102 3.26 -12.70 11.46
N THR A 103 3.78 -12.62 10.23
CA THR A 103 4.84 -13.51 9.75
C THR A 103 6.11 -13.40 10.60
N ILE A 104 6.51 -12.17 10.97
CA ILE A 104 7.69 -11.95 11.83
C ILE A 104 7.42 -12.39 13.27
N LEU A 105 6.24 -12.06 13.82
CA LEU A 105 5.87 -12.33 15.20
C LEU A 105 5.61 -13.81 15.48
N LEU A 106 5.11 -14.55 14.49
CA LEU A 106 4.94 -16.02 14.51
C LEU A 106 6.21 -16.76 14.10
N GLY A 107 7.14 -16.08 13.43
CA GLY A 107 8.43 -16.63 13.03
C GLY A 107 9.29 -17.01 14.23
N ASN A 108 9.99 -18.14 14.13
CA ASN A 108 10.90 -18.62 15.17
C ASN A 108 12.15 -17.71 15.34
N GLU A 109 12.38 -16.80 14.39
CA GLU A 109 13.52 -15.85 14.33
C GLU A 109 13.17 -14.48 14.93
N LYS A 110 12.20 -14.42 15.83
CA LYS A 110 11.70 -13.20 16.49
C LYS A 110 12.83 -12.34 17.11
N SER A 111 13.95 -12.95 17.46
CA SER A 111 15.12 -12.32 18.08
C SER A 111 16.12 -11.68 17.11
N ASN A 112 16.00 -11.90 15.80
CA ASN A 112 16.96 -11.37 14.81
C ASN A 112 16.51 -10.04 14.18
N TRP A 113 15.34 -9.54 14.58
CA TRP A 113 14.80 -8.34 14.00
C TRP A 113 15.30 -7.09 14.74
N PRO A 114 15.90 -6.10 14.05
CA PRO A 114 16.54 -4.95 14.69
C PRO A 114 15.56 -3.88 15.17
N LEU A 115 14.25 -4.13 15.15
CA LEU A 115 13.25 -3.20 15.66
C LEU A 115 12.76 -3.69 17.03
N ASP A 116 13.16 -3.00 18.10
CA ASP A 116 12.68 -3.29 19.46
C ASP A 116 11.17 -3.02 19.64
N ASP A 117 10.51 -2.39 18.66
CA ASP A 117 9.15 -1.86 18.75
C ASP A 117 8.16 -2.47 17.72
N VAL A 118 8.45 -3.66 17.17
CA VAL A 118 7.57 -4.30 16.17
C VAL A 118 6.14 -4.50 16.69
N GLU A 119 6.00 -4.94 17.94
CA GLU A 119 4.70 -5.24 18.55
C GLU A 119 3.82 -3.98 18.66
N SER A 120 4.40 -2.85 19.06
CA SER A 120 3.70 -1.56 19.14
C SER A 120 3.20 -1.09 17.77
N ARG A 121 4.05 -1.20 16.75
CA ARG A 121 3.70 -0.85 15.36
C ARG A 121 2.65 -1.78 14.77
N TYR A 122 2.66 -3.06 15.14
CA TYR A 122 1.62 -4.04 14.78
C TYR A 122 0.26 -3.66 15.38
N GLU A 123 0.24 -3.37 16.69
CA GLU A 123 -0.98 -2.98 17.39
C GLU A 123 -1.57 -1.67 16.86
N GLU A 124 -0.72 -0.69 16.52
CA GLU A 124 -1.15 0.54 15.84
C GLU A 124 -1.86 0.25 14.51
N ALA A 125 -1.22 -0.56 13.64
CA ALA A 125 -1.80 -0.92 12.35
C ALA A 125 -3.14 -1.67 12.50
N ARG A 126 -3.24 -2.57 13.48
CA ARG A 126 -4.50 -3.29 13.78
C ARG A 126 -5.61 -2.39 14.27
N LYS A 127 -5.30 -1.47 15.19
CA LYS A 127 -6.27 -0.50 15.69
C LYS A 127 -6.82 0.38 14.56
N LEU A 128 -5.96 0.79 13.64
CA LEU A 128 -6.36 1.59 12.49
C LEU A 128 -7.30 0.81 11.56
N VAL A 129 -6.99 -0.45 11.22
CA VAL A 129 -7.91 -1.32 10.44
C VAL A 129 -9.25 -1.50 11.15
N ALA A 130 -9.24 -1.72 12.46
CA ALA A 130 -10.45 -1.90 13.25
C ALA A 130 -11.28 -0.62 13.39
N GLY A 131 -10.63 0.55 13.38
CA GLY A 131 -11.29 1.86 13.47
C GLY A 131 -12.00 2.28 12.19
N ILE A 132 -11.47 1.88 11.02
CA ILE A 132 -12.04 2.20 9.70
C ILE A 132 -13.44 1.58 9.48
N GLY A 133 -13.80 0.54 10.25
CA GLY A 133 -15.08 -0.16 10.15
C GLY A 133 -16.17 0.28 11.15
N LYS A 134 -15.99 1.40 11.88
CA LYS A 134 -17.02 1.89 12.81
C LYS A 134 -17.94 2.91 12.12
N PRO A 135 -19.27 2.71 12.15
CA PRO A 135 -20.25 3.65 11.63
C PRO A 135 -20.31 4.95 12.43
#